data_AF-A0A7M2XH94-F1
#
_entry.id   AF-A0A7M2XH94-F1
#
_cell.length_a   1.000
_cell.length_b   1.000
_cell.length_c   1.000
_cell.angle_alpha   90.00
_cell.angle_beta   90.00
_cell.angle_gamma   90.00
#
_symmetry.space_group_name_H-M   'P 1'
#
loop_
_entity.id
_entity.type
_entity.pdbx_description
1 polymer ?
#
loop_
_entity_poly.entity_id
_entity_poly.type
_entity_poly.pdbx_seq_one_letter_code
_entity_poly.pdbx_strand_id
1 'polypeptide(L)'
;MASHTPPAASPVFEAPTGFADLDSQVDDILEGGGRWHLLTVEGLTLRVRKPAPTAVKALNAATGKGSSAELRKDSMTLFVQHHLHPEDWELLLVTMVDPEQAFSTATLGEVMRRIATLGTARPTVPSSRWRRRRGITGGRSGRS
;
A
#
# COMPACT_ATOMS: atom_id res chain seq x y z
N MET A 1 5.31 29.41 -30.71
CA MET A 1 4.57 28.35 -29.99
C MET A 1 5.56 27.61 -29.11
N ALA A 2 5.56 27.85 -27.80
CA ALA A 2 6.51 27.23 -26.89
C ALA A 2 6.03 25.83 -26.50
N SER A 3 6.78 24.81 -26.92
CA SER A 3 6.52 23.40 -26.64
C SER A 3 6.79 23.12 -25.15
N HIS A 4 5.73 22.94 -24.36
CA HIS A 4 5.85 22.47 -22.98
C HIS A 4 6.09 20.96 -22.98
N THR A 5 7.34 20.55 -22.82
CA THR A 5 7.69 19.16 -22.50
C THR A 5 7.31 18.90 -21.03
N PRO A 6 6.45 17.91 -20.72
CA PRO A 6 6.14 17.57 -19.34
C PRO A 6 7.38 17.00 -18.62
N PRO A 7 7.58 17.28 -17.32
CA PRO A 7 8.71 16.74 -16.58
C PRO A 7 8.62 15.21 -16.51
N ALA A 8 9.77 14.55 -16.71
CA ALA A 8 9.91 13.11 -16.57
C ALA A 8 9.37 12.66 -15.19
N ALA A 9 8.46 11.70 -15.19
CA ALA A 9 7.97 11.09 -13.96
C ALA A 9 9.16 10.55 -13.17
N SER A 10 9.35 11.04 -11.94
CA SER A 10 10.39 10.53 -11.06
C SER A 10 10.25 9.01 -10.94
N PRO A 11 11.34 8.23 -11.02
CA PRO A 11 11.25 6.79 -10.79
C PRO A 11 10.63 6.57 -9.41
N VAL A 12 9.68 5.64 -9.34
CA VAL A 12 9.17 5.11 -8.07
C VAL A 12 10.41 4.68 -7.29
N PHE A 13 10.71 5.36 -6.18
CA PHE A 13 11.86 5.02 -5.36
C PHE A 13 11.66 3.59 -4.84
N GLU A 14 12.37 2.65 -5.47
CA GLU A 14 12.43 1.26 -5.04
C GLU A 14 13.55 1.16 -4.02
N ALA A 15 13.20 1.10 -2.74
CA ALA A 15 14.18 0.86 -1.70
C ALA A 15 14.85 -0.51 -1.95
N PRO A 16 16.19 -0.61 -1.84
CA PRO A 16 16.86 -1.89 -1.93
C PRO A 16 16.35 -2.81 -0.82
N THR A 17 16.29 -4.11 -1.10
CA THR A 17 16.00 -5.15 -0.09
C THR A 17 16.89 -4.95 1.13
N GLY A 18 16.29 -4.60 2.26
CA GLY A 18 16.99 -4.37 3.52
C GLY A 18 16.90 -5.58 4.45
N PHE A 19 17.60 -5.50 5.59
CA PHE A 19 17.56 -6.55 6.62
C PHE A 19 16.13 -6.90 7.08
N ALA A 20 15.25 -5.91 7.22
CA ALA A 20 13.86 -6.13 7.61
C ALA A 20 13.06 -6.96 6.57
N ASP A 21 13.36 -6.82 5.28
CA ASP A 21 12.71 -7.63 4.24
C ASP A 21 13.23 -9.08 4.27
N LEU A 22 14.48 -9.29 4.69
CA LEU A 22 15.09 -10.61 4.87
C LEU A 22 14.53 -11.31 6.11
N ASP A 23 14.47 -10.62 7.25
CA ASP A 23 13.91 -11.15 8.50
C ASP A 23 12.46 -11.59 8.29
N SER A 24 11.67 -10.76 7.62
CA SER A 24 10.28 -11.10 7.33
C SER A 24 10.15 -12.28 6.34
N GLN A 25 11.11 -12.52 5.45
CA GLN A 25 11.12 -13.72 4.60
C GLN A 25 11.50 -14.98 5.38
N VAL A 26 12.41 -14.86 6.35
CA VAL A 26 12.78 -15.96 7.25
C VAL A 26 11.57 -16.35 8.10
N ASP A 27 10.87 -15.37 8.67
CA ASP A 27 9.64 -15.62 9.44
C ASP A 27 8.58 -16.37 8.62
N ASP A 28 8.38 -15.98 7.34
CA ASP A 28 7.42 -16.66 6.45
C ASP A 28 7.78 -18.13 6.19
N ILE A 29 9.09 -18.43 6.08
CA ILE A 29 9.59 -19.79 5.86
C ILE A 29 9.39 -20.64 7.12
N LEU A 30 9.63 -20.05 8.30
CA LEU A 30 9.55 -20.74 9.58
C LEU A 30 8.12 -20.97 10.06
N GLU A 31 7.25 -19.97 9.88
CA GLU A 31 5.87 -20.00 10.38
C GLU A 31 4.85 -20.50 9.34
N GLY A 32 5.28 -20.63 8.09
CA GLY A 32 4.44 -20.96 6.94
C GLY A 32 3.61 -19.75 6.51
N GLY A 33 3.68 -19.41 5.21
CA GLY A 33 2.97 -18.26 4.60
C GLY A 33 1.42 -18.27 4.69
N GLY A 34 0.84 -19.14 5.52
CA GLY A 34 -0.58 -19.16 5.87
C GLY A 34 -0.95 -18.35 7.11
N ARG A 35 0.02 -17.72 7.80
CA ARG A 35 -0.24 -16.90 8.98
C ARG A 35 -1.14 -15.70 8.65
N TRP A 36 -2.12 -15.46 9.52
CA TRP A 36 -2.97 -14.27 9.47
C TRP A 36 -2.33 -13.13 10.27
N HIS A 37 -2.28 -11.96 9.66
CA HIS A 37 -1.86 -10.70 10.27
C HIS A 37 -3.07 -9.77 10.40
N LEU A 38 -3.09 -8.94 11.42
CA LEU A 38 -4.15 -7.95 11.61
C LEU A 38 -3.78 -6.64 10.95
N LEU A 39 -4.73 -6.11 10.18
CA LEU A 39 -4.63 -4.81 9.51
C LEU A 39 -5.85 -3.97 9.87
N THR A 40 -5.65 -2.72 10.29
CA THR A 40 -6.76 -1.78 10.50
C THR A 40 -6.80 -0.71 9.41
N VAL A 41 -7.94 -0.59 8.73
CA VAL A 41 -8.20 0.43 7.69
C VAL A 41 -9.56 1.04 7.95
N GLU A 42 -9.64 2.37 8.09
CA GLU A 42 -10.90 3.11 8.34
C GLU A 42 -11.74 2.52 9.48
N GLY A 43 -11.09 2.03 10.54
CA GLY A 43 -11.77 1.42 11.70
C GLY A 43 -12.13 -0.06 11.55
N LEU A 44 -11.99 -0.64 10.36
CA LEU A 44 -12.17 -2.08 10.13
C LEU A 44 -10.86 -2.83 10.40
N THR A 45 -10.90 -3.83 11.28
CA THR A 45 -9.79 -4.75 11.51
C THR A 45 -9.98 -6.01 10.68
N LEU A 46 -9.04 -6.27 9.78
CA LEU A 46 -9.07 -7.34 8.79
C LEU A 46 -7.90 -8.30 9.04
N ARG A 47 -8.15 -9.60 8.88
CA ARG A 47 -7.14 -10.66 8.87
C ARG A 47 -6.63 -10.83 7.44
N VAL A 48 -5.33 -10.63 7.25
CA VAL A 48 -4.67 -10.69 5.94
C VAL A 48 -3.48 -11.62 5.95
N ARG A 49 -3.20 -12.26 4.81
CA ARG A 49 -1.95 -13.02 4.59
C ARG A 49 -0.93 -12.15 3.90
N LYS A 50 0.34 -12.38 4.22
CA LYS A 50 1.44 -11.77 3.49
C LYS A 50 1.47 -12.31 2.06
N PRO A 51 1.48 -11.43 1.05
CA PRO A 51 1.56 -11.88 -0.33
C PRO A 51 2.95 -12.42 -0.63
N ALA A 52 3.01 -13.51 -1.39
CA ALA A 52 4.26 -13.99 -1.96
C ALA A 52 4.86 -12.92 -2.91
N PRO A 53 6.20 -12.84 -3.05
CA PRO A 53 6.83 -11.88 -3.96
C PRO A 53 6.33 -11.98 -5.41
N THR A 54 5.96 -13.18 -5.86
CA THR A 54 5.37 -13.43 -7.19
C THR A 54 3.98 -12.80 -7.34
N ALA A 55 3.15 -12.83 -6.29
CA ALA A 55 1.83 -12.20 -6.30
C ALA A 55 1.94 -10.67 -6.40
N VAL A 56 2.89 -10.06 -5.70
CA VAL A 56 3.16 -8.61 -5.79
C VAL A 56 3.65 -8.22 -7.18
N LYS A 57 4.54 -9.01 -7.79
CA LYS A 57 4.99 -8.79 -9.17
C LYS A 57 3.84 -8.87 -10.18
N ALA A 58 2.97 -9.87 -10.04
CA ALA A 58 1.78 -10.03 -10.89
C ALA A 58 0.83 -8.84 -10.76
N LEU A 59 0.56 -8.39 -9.53
CA LEU A 59 -0.24 -7.19 -9.26
C LEU A 59 0.35 -5.97 -9.96
N ASN A 60 1.65 -5.71 -9.79
CA ASN A 60 2.32 -4.56 -10.42
C ASN A 60 2.24 -4.58 -11.94
N ALA A 61 2.41 -5.74 -12.56
CA ALA A 61 2.26 -5.92 -14.00
C ALA A 61 0.82 -5.61 -14.44
N ALA A 62 -0.17 -6.13 -13.71
CA ALA A 62 -1.58 -5.91 -14.00
C ALA A 62 -2.05 -4.47 -13.72
N THR A 63 -1.38 -3.73 -12.84
CA THR A 63 -1.69 -2.32 -12.52
C THR A 63 -0.85 -1.29 -13.27
N GLY A 64 -0.03 -1.73 -14.23
CA GLY A 64 0.87 -0.86 -14.98
C GLY A 64 0.18 0.12 -15.95
N LYS A 65 0.97 1.04 -16.52
CA LYS A 65 0.49 2.09 -17.45
C LYS A 65 -0.16 1.55 -18.73
N GLY A 66 0.10 0.30 -19.11
CA GLY A 66 -0.49 -0.35 -20.28
C GLY A 66 -1.81 -1.07 -20.01
N SER A 67 -2.24 -1.18 -18.75
CA SER A 67 -3.42 -1.96 -18.39
C SER A 67 -4.71 -1.16 -18.53
N SER A 68 -5.76 -1.82 -19.06
CA SER A 68 -7.10 -1.27 -19.10
C SER A 68 -7.62 -0.98 -17.68
N ALA A 69 -8.57 -0.05 -17.54
CA ALA A 69 -9.14 0.29 -16.24
C ALA A 69 -9.87 -0.91 -15.59
N GLU A 70 -10.52 -1.72 -16.42
CA GLU A 70 -11.21 -2.94 -16.02
C GLU A 70 -10.22 -3.99 -15.48
N LEU A 71 -9.16 -4.31 -16.24
CA LEU A 71 -8.12 -5.24 -15.81
C LEU A 71 -7.48 -4.81 -14.48
N ARG A 72 -7.25 -3.50 -14.30
CA ARG A 72 -6.71 -2.94 -13.05
C ARG A 72 -7.65 -3.18 -11.87
N LYS A 73 -8.95 -2.93 -12.06
CA LYS A 73 -9.98 -3.12 -11.03
C LYS A 73 -10.11 -4.60 -10.67
N ASP A 74 -10.18 -5.48 -11.66
CA ASP A 74 -10.37 -6.91 -11.45
C ASP A 74 -9.15 -7.52 -10.75
N SER A 75 -7.95 -7.15 -11.19
CA SER A 75 -6.70 -7.63 -10.59
C SER A 75 -6.54 -7.15 -9.15
N MET A 76 -6.93 -5.90 -8.85
CA MET A 76 -6.94 -5.39 -7.47
C MET A 76 -7.93 -6.17 -6.60
N THR A 77 -9.14 -6.42 -7.12
CA THR A 77 -10.19 -7.15 -6.41
C THR A 77 -9.75 -8.59 -6.10
N LEU A 78 -9.24 -9.31 -7.11
CA LEU A 78 -8.73 -10.67 -6.95
C LEU A 78 -7.56 -10.74 -5.98
N PHE A 79 -6.64 -9.77 -6.05
CA PHE A 79 -5.52 -9.72 -5.13
C PHE A 79 -5.98 -9.56 -3.68
N VAL A 80 -6.93 -8.65 -3.41
CA VAL A 80 -7.47 -8.43 -2.07
C VAL A 80 -8.23 -9.68 -1.58
N GLN A 81 -9.11 -10.23 -2.40
CA GLN A 81 -9.89 -11.43 -2.07
C GLN A 81 -8.99 -12.61 -1.69
N HIS A 82 -7.92 -12.86 -2.44
CA HIS A 82 -7.04 -14.00 -2.21
C HIS A 82 -6.20 -13.86 -0.92
N HIS A 83 -6.01 -12.65 -0.43
CA HIS A 83 -5.17 -12.37 0.75
C HIS A 83 -5.95 -11.99 1.99
N LEU A 84 -7.26 -11.85 1.92
CA LEU A 84 -8.14 -11.67 3.07
C LEU A 84 -8.60 -13.01 3.62
N HIS A 85 -8.91 -13.03 4.92
CA HIS A 85 -9.70 -14.10 5.49
C HIS A 85 -11.10 -14.11 4.84
N PRO A 86 -11.67 -15.29 4.51
CA PRO A 86 -12.96 -15.37 3.81
C PRO A 86 -14.10 -14.60 4.49
N GLU A 87 -14.22 -14.71 5.81
CA GLU A 87 -15.23 -13.96 6.60
C GLU A 87 -15.02 -12.44 6.52
N ASP A 88 -13.76 -11.98 6.45
CA ASP A 88 -13.46 -10.56 6.38
C ASP A 88 -13.67 -10.01 4.96
N TRP A 89 -13.55 -10.86 3.95
CA TRP A 89 -13.94 -10.54 2.57
C TRP A 89 -15.46 -10.36 2.46
N GLU A 90 -16.24 -11.26 3.05
CA GLU A 90 -17.71 -11.13 3.10
C GLU A 90 -18.14 -9.86 3.85
N LEU A 91 -17.53 -9.59 5.02
CA LEU A 91 -17.76 -8.36 5.77
C LEU A 91 -17.46 -7.11 4.93
N LEU A 92 -16.35 -7.13 4.19
CA LEU A 92 -15.94 -6.03 3.32
C LEU A 92 -16.96 -5.81 2.18
N LEU A 93 -17.47 -6.87 1.55
CA LEU A 93 -18.51 -6.78 0.54
C LEU A 93 -19.81 -6.20 1.07
N VAL A 94 -20.24 -6.60 2.28
CA VAL A 94 -21.43 -6.03 2.94
C VAL A 94 -21.23 -4.54 3.21
N THR A 95 -20.05 -4.18 3.70
CA THR A 95 -19.67 -2.80 4.03
C THR A 95 -19.61 -1.90 2.77
N MET A 96 -19.31 -2.46 1.60
CA MET A 96 -19.33 -1.74 0.32
C MET A 96 -20.74 -1.41 -0.19
N VAL A 97 -21.76 -2.14 0.28
CA VAL A 97 -23.17 -1.94 -0.15
C VAL A 97 -23.93 -1.08 0.86
N ASP A 98 -23.43 -0.97 2.09
CA ASP A 98 -24.03 -0.16 3.15
C ASP A 98 -23.88 1.36 2.84
N PRO A 99 -24.99 2.08 2.58
CA PRO A 99 -24.93 3.50 2.25
C PRO A 99 -24.49 4.38 3.43
N GLU A 100 -24.55 3.88 4.67
CA GLU A 100 -24.15 4.61 5.88
C GLU A 100 -22.66 4.44 6.20
N GLN A 101 -21.97 3.49 5.57
CA GLN A 101 -20.53 3.27 5.77
C GLN A 101 -19.68 3.97 4.71
N ALA A 102 -18.62 4.65 5.16
CA ALA A 102 -17.68 5.36 4.31
C ALA A 102 -16.68 4.42 3.60
N PHE A 103 -17.14 3.27 3.11
CA PHE A 103 -16.28 2.31 2.43
C PHE A 103 -16.33 2.55 0.92
N SER A 104 -15.26 3.13 0.39
CA SER A 104 -15.16 3.52 -1.01
C SER A 104 -14.18 2.62 -1.78
N THR A 105 -14.15 2.77 -3.10
CA THR A 105 -13.10 2.19 -3.95
C THR A 105 -11.69 2.65 -3.55
N ALA A 106 -11.57 3.84 -2.94
CA ALA A 106 -10.30 4.31 -2.39
C ALA A 106 -9.89 3.53 -1.13
N THR A 107 -10.86 3.15 -0.29
CA THR A 107 -10.63 2.30 0.90
C THR A 107 -10.14 0.92 0.48
N LEU A 108 -10.75 0.32 -0.55
CA LEU A 108 -10.28 -0.94 -1.14
C LEU A 108 -8.84 -0.82 -1.68
N GLY A 109 -8.50 0.30 -2.31
CA GLY A 109 -7.14 0.59 -2.75
C GLY A 109 -6.13 0.71 -1.58
N GLU A 110 -6.56 1.26 -0.45
CA GLU A 110 -5.73 1.30 0.77
C GLU A 110 -5.51 -0.10 1.35
N VAL A 111 -6.55 -0.93 1.42
CA VAL A 111 -6.42 -2.34 1.84
C VAL A 111 -5.42 -3.07 0.95
N MET A 112 -5.54 -2.93 -0.38
CA MET A 112 -4.59 -3.54 -1.33
C MET A 112 -3.14 -3.08 -1.08
N ARG A 113 -2.92 -1.76 -0.97
CA ARG A 113 -1.57 -1.20 -0.71
C ARG A 113 -0.96 -1.74 0.58
N ARG A 114 -1.78 -1.84 1.63
CA ARG A 114 -1.37 -2.35 2.93
C ARG A 114 -1.00 -3.83 2.90
N ILE A 115 -1.77 -4.65 2.19
CA ILE A 115 -1.44 -6.06 1.96
C ILE A 115 -0.13 -6.17 1.16
N ALA A 116 0.01 -5.42 0.07
CA ALA A 116 1.16 -5.48 -0.83
C ALA A 116 2.50 -5.08 -0.17
N THR A 117 2.45 -4.38 0.95
CA THR A 117 3.62 -3.89 1.69
C THR A 117 3.83 -4.61 3.02
N LEU A 118 2.97 -5.58 3.35
CA LEU A 118 3.07 -6.34 4.58
C LEU A 118 4.41 -7.09 4.64
N GLY A 119 5.12 -6.95 5.76
CA GLY A 119 6.44 -7.57 5.93
C GLY A 119 7.54 -6.94 5.07
N THR A 120 7.32 -5.72 4.54
CA THR A 120 8.36 -4.95 3.86
C THR A 120 8.70 -3.68 4.63
N ALA A 121 9.94 -3.19 4.49
CA ALA A 121 10.34 -1.90 5.06
C ALA A 121 9.69 -0.69 4.34
N ARG A 122 8.80 -0.92 3.36
CA ARG A 122 8.23 0.14 2.51
C ARG A 122 7.19 0.94 3.30
N PRO A 123 7.42 2.24 3.56
CA PRO A 123 6.45 3.06 4.28
C PRO A 123 5.17 3.26 3.46
N THR A 124 4.01 2.90 4.03
CA THR A 124 2.68 3.13 3.43
C THR A 124 2.08 4.49 3.77
N VAL A 125 2.69 5.21 4.72
CA VAL A 125 2.23 6.51 5.19
C VAL A 125 2.81 7.61 4.30
N PRO A 126 2.04 8.65 3.90
CA PRO A 126 2.58 9.76 3.13
C PRO A 126 3.81 10.39 3.80
N SER A 127 4.87 10.60 3.04
CA SER A 127 6.14 11.21 3.49
C SER A 127 6.03 12.69 3.92
N SER A 128 4.82 13.26 3.91
CA SER A 128 4.56 14.68 4.19
C SER A 128 4.93 15.13 5.61
N ARG A 129 5.14 14.20 6.55
CA ARG A 129 5.63 14.53 7.90
C ARG A 129 7.11 14.95 7.94
N TRP A 130 7.89 14.71 6.88
CA TRP A 130 9.31 15.06 6.86
C TRP A 130 9.61 16.53 6.51
N ARG A 131 8.65 17.28 5.94
CA ARG A 131 8.82 18.70 5.61
C ARG A 131 8.61 19.69 6.77
N ARG A 132 8.04 19.29 7.91
CA ARG A 132 7.79 20.21 9.05
C ARG A 132 8.90 20.27 10.11
N ARG A 133 9.92 19.41 10.06
CA ARG A 133 11.00 19.38 11.06
C ARG A 133 12.31 20.06 10.63
N ARG A 134 12.32 20.76 9.49
CA ARG A 134 13.52 21.45 8.98
C ARG A 134 13.32 22.95 8.75
N GLY A 135 12.50 23.58 9.56
CA GLY A 135 12.38 25.03 9.65
C GLY A 135 12.03 25.39 11.09
N ILE A 136 12.67 26.44 11.62
CA ILE A 136 12.60 26.95 13.01
C ILE A 136 13.70 26.38 13.94
N THR A 137 14.97 26.60 13.57
CA THR A 137 16.02 26.97 14.54
C THR A 137 17.09 27.74 13.77
N GLY A 138 17.12 29.06 13.98
CA GLY A 138 18.02 30.00 13.33
C GLY A 138 17.61 31.40 13.71
N GLY A 139 17.75 31.70 15.01
CA GLY A 139 17.34 32.93 15.64
C GLY A 139 18.00 34.15 15.03
N ARG A 140 17.16 35.16 14.88
CA ARG A 140 17.43 36.56 14.56
C ARG A 140 18.48 37.16 15.51
N SER A 141 19.71 37.34 15.04
CA SER A 141 20.65 38.36 15.53
C SER A 141 20.71 39.46 14.46
N GLY A 142 20.72 40.75 14.71
CA GLY A 142 20.82 41.57 15.90
C GLY A 142 20.90 43.00 15.37
N ARG A 143 20.19 43.91 16.02
CA ARG A 143 20.08 45.33 15.69
C ARG A 143 21.34 46.05 16.18
N SER A 144 21.98 46.86 15.35
CA SER A 144 22.59 48.17 15.66
C SER A 144 23.09 48.81 14.37
#